data_AF-A0A815ZG83-F1
#
_entry.id   AF-A0A815ZG83-F1
#
_cell.length_a   1.000
_cell.length_b   1.000
_cell.length_c   1.000
_cell.angle_alpha   90.00
_cell.angle_beta   90.00
_cell.angle_gamma   90.00
#
_symmetry.space_group_name_H-M   'P 1'
#
loop_
_entity.id
_entity.type
_entity.pdbx_description
1 polymer ?
#
loop_
_entity_poly.entity_id
_entity_poly.type
_entity_poly.pdbx_seq_one_letter_code
_entity_poly.pdbx_strand_id
1 'polypeptide(L)'
;MVKIHTLTLLILVGILLCFCTDSTNGVVKKVVQYAFRYQALQAAKRHFKIPRGQQPINTVKVPERNSREMLRQYNYINNQGKPISIRQDNPRKYGHPQGHGDQGPHFNAGPTGSKLEKHFNFDKFNKNKG
;
A
#
# COMPACT_ATOMS: atom_id res chain seq x y z
N MET A 1 4.03 59.08 -56.85
CA MET A 1 3.48 59.51 -55.55
C MET A 1 1.97 59.33 -55.67
N VAL A 2 1.22 58.47 -54.96
CA VAL A 2 1.16 58.18 -53.51
C VAL A 2 0.75 56.70 -53.29
N LYS A 3 1.04 56.23 -52.07
CA LYS A 3 1.06 54.89 -51.48
C LYS A 3 -0.31 54.16 -51.40
N ILE A 4 -0.30 52.90 -51.85
CA ILE A 4 -0.58 51.61 -51.18
C ILE A 4 -1.61 51.56 -50.02
N HIS A 5 -2.48 50.55 -50.17
CA HIS A 5 -3.52 49.99 -49.29
C HIS A 5 -3.09 49.55 -47.88
N THR A 6 -4.03 49.55 -46.93
CA THR A 6 -4.30 48.49 -45.90
C THR A 6 -5.50 48.94 -45.05
N LEU A 7 -6.71 48.37 -45.15
CA LEU A 7 -7.20 47.03 -44.76
C LEU A 7 -6.95 46.71 -43.27
N THR A 8 -7.84 47.11 -42.37
CA THR A 8 -9.03 46.37 -41.83
C THR A 8 -8.69 45.36 -40.73
N LEU A 9 -9.21 45.66 -39.54
CA LEU A 9 -9.77 44.75 -38.51
C LEU A 9 -8.81 43.78 -37.80
N LEU A 10 -8.30 44.21 -36.64
CA LEU A 10 -7.72 43.32 -35.65
C LEU A 10 -8.85 42.67 -34.81
N ILE A 11 -9.14 41.40 -35.10
CA ILE A 11 -10.02 40.55 -34.29
C ILE A 11 -9.23 40.12 -33.06
N LEU A 12 -9.64 40.60 -31.88
CA LEU A 12 -9.13 40.12 -30.60
C LEU A 12 -9.75 38.74 -30.33
N VAL A 13 -9.00 37.69 -30.65
CA VAL A 13 -9.38 36.29 -30.40
C VAL A 13 -9.42 36.06 -28.89
N GLY A 14 -10.62 35.84 -28.36
CA GLY A 14 -10.85 35.39 -27.00
C GLY A 14 -10.23 34.01 -26.78
N ILE A 15 -9.17 33.94 -25.99
CA ILE A 15 -8.61 32.69 -25.49
C ILE A 15 -9.54 32.21 -24.37
N LEU A 16 -10.50 31.39 -24.76
CA LEU A 16 -11.27 30.56 -23.84
C LEU A 16 -10.31 29.51 -23.26
N LEU A 17 -9.72 29.82 -22.11
CA LEU A 17 -9.04 28.85 -21.26
C LEU A 17 -10.07 27.84 -20.76
N CYS A 18 -10.29 26.79 -21.54
CA CYS A 18 -10.84 25.53 -21.03
C CYS A 18 -9.83 24.98 -20.02
N PHE A 19 -10.02 25.34 -18.76
CA PHE A 19 -9.50 24.55 -17.65
C PHE A 19 -10.23 23.21 -17.68
N CYS A 20 -9.65 22.26 -18.42
CA CYS A 20 -9.86 20.84 -18.15
C CYS A 20 -9.28 20.61 -16.76
N THR A 21 -10.13 20.77 -15.73
CA THR A 21 -9.84 20.23 -14.42
C THR A 21 -9.75 18.73 -14.60
N ASP A 22 -8.52 18.23 -14.63
CA ASP A 22 -8.23 16.81 -14.59
C ASP A 22 -8.75 16.32 -13.24
N SER A 23 -10.01 15.89 -13.25
CA SER A 23 -10.66 15.23 -12.13
C SER A 23 -9.90 13.94 -11.92
N THR A 24 -8.88 14.01 -11.07
CA THR A 24 -8.20 12.85 -10.51
C THR A 24 -9.25 12.07 -9.73
N ASN A 25 -10.00 11.25 -10.46
CA ASN A 25 -10.84 10.19 -9.92
C ASN A 25 -9.91 9.37 -9.04
N GLY A 26 -9.99 9.65 -7.74
CA GLY A 26 -9.25 8.95 -6.72
C GLY A 26 -9.64 7.50 -6.79
N VAL A 27 -8.85 6.71 -7.52
CA VAL A 27 -8.92 5.26 -7.46
C VAL A 27 -8.47 4.91 -6.05
N VAL A 28 -9.44 4.83 -5.14
CA VAL A 28 -9.24 4.27 -3.81
C VAL A 28 -8.74 2.86 -4.07
N LYS A 29 -7.42 2.66 -3.95
CA LYS A 29 -6.80 1.35 -4.15
C LYS A 29 -7.47 0.41 -3.17
N LYS A 30 -8.32 -0.47 -3.68
CA LYS A 30 -9.02 -1.47 -2.87
C LYS A 30 -7.96 -2.28 -2.14
N VAL A 31 -7.91 -2.11 -0.82
CA VAL A 31 -6.98 -2.84 0.03
C VAL A 31 -7.37 -4.32 -0.05
N VAL A 32 -6.43 -5.18 -0.45
CA VAL A 32 -6.69 -6.62 -0.54
C VAL A 32 -6.75 -7.17 0.89
N GLN A 33 -7.94 -7.62 1.29
CA GLN A 33 -8.22 -8.25 2.57
C GLN A 33 -8.31 -9.77 2.37
N TYR A 34 -7.52 -10.54 3.12
CA TYR A 34 -7.55 -12.01 3.08
C TYR A 34 -8.46 -12.57 4.17
N ALA A 35 -9.22 -13.63 3.88
CA ALA A 35 -10.10 -14.24 4.87
C ALA A 35 -9.34 -14.86 6.05
N PHE A 36 -8.11 -15.33 5.82
CA PHE A 36 -7.32 -16.03 6.83
C PHE A 36 -5.88 -15.54 6.92
N ARG A 37 -5.33 -15.60 8.14
CA ARG A 37 -3.91 -15.34 8.44
C ARG A 37 -2.96 -16.09 7.53
N TYR A 38 -3.19 -17.39 7.30
CA TYR A 38 -2.35 -18.19 6.41
C TYR A 38 -2.33 -17.64 4.98
N GLN A 39 -3.48 -17.21 4.45
CA GLN A 39 -3.56 -16.67 3.10
C GLN A 39 -2.79 -15.36 2.97
N ALA A 40 -2.86 -14.48 3.96
CA ALA A 40 -2.07 -13.25 3.98
C ALA A 40 -0.56 -13.52 4.05
N LEU A 41 -0.13 -14.49 4.87
CA LEU A 41 1.28 -14.90 4.91
C LEU A 41 1.73 -15.45 3.56
N GLN A 42 0.92 -16.30 2.90
CA GLN A 42 1.24 -16.84 1.58
C GLN A 42 1.25 -15.76 0.50
N ALA A 43 0.39 -14.74 0.62
CA ALA A 43 0.42 -13.60 -0.27
C ALA A 43 1.70 -12.78 -0.09
N ALA A 44 2.14 -12.53 1.14
CA ALA A 44 3.41 -11.88 1.43
C ALA A 44 4.58 -12.67 0.84
N LYS A 45 4.60 -14.00 1.04
CA LYS A 45 5.62 -14.88 0.46
C LYS A 45 5.63 -14.81 -1.07
N ARG A 46 4.48 -14.88 -1.73
CA ARG A 46 4.39 -14.73 -3.20
C ARG A 46 4.88 -13.38 -3.68
N HIS A 47 4.47 -12.29 -3.03
CA HIS A 47 4.86 -10.93 -3.42
C HIS A 47 6.38 -10.76 -3.43
N PHE A 48 7.06 -11.29 -2.42
CA PHE A 48 8.52 -11.22 -2.30
C PHE A 48 9.28 -12.41 -2.89
N LYS A 49 8.59 -13.28 -3.65
CA LYS A 49 9.17 -14.45 -4.33
C LYS A 49 9.86 -15.43 -3.36
N ILE A 50 9.33 -15.59 -2.16
CA ILE A 50 9.74 -16.62 -1.21
C ILE A 50 9.07 -17.95 -1.60
N PRO A 51 9.82 -19.04 -1.83
CA PRO A 51 9.26 -20.36 -2.08
C PRO A 51 8.12 -20.74 -1.12
N ARG A 52 7.02 -21.25 -1.69
CA ARG A 52 5.78 -21.53 -0.94
C ARG A 52 6.00 -22.44 0.26
N GLY A 53 6.85 -23.47 0.12
CA GLY A 53 7.17 -24.44 1.16
C GLY A 53 8.30 -24.02 2.12
N GLN A 54 9.03 -22.95 1.81
CA GLN A 54 10.17 -22.54 2.64
C GLN A 54 9.72 -22.14 4.05
N GLN A 55 10.36 -22.75 5.05
CA GLN A 55 10.26 -22.34 6.44
C GLN A 55 11.11 -21.09 6.70
N PRO A 56 10.75 -20.24 7.68
CA PRO A 56 11.58 -19.13 8.06
C PRO A 56 12.95 -19.63 8.52
N ILE A 57 14.00 -18.89 8.15
CA ILE A 57 15.37 -19.17 8.59
C ILE A 57 15.47 -19.00 10.10
N ASN A 58 14.83 -17.94 10.60
CA ASN A 58 14.61 -17.74 12.02
C ASN A 58 13.33 -16.95 12.24
N THR A 59 12.85 -17.03 13.49
CA THR A 59 11.74 -16.22 13.97
C THR A 59 12.22 -15.44 15.18
N VAL A 60 12.07 -14.12 15.15
CA VAL A 60 12.50 -13.23 16.22
C VAL A 60 11.30 -12.46 16.77
N LYS A 61 11.44 -11.99 18.01
CA LYS A 61 10.51 -11.05 18.62
C LYS A 61 11.09 -9.65 18.51
N VAL A 62 10.35 -8.71 17.95
CA VAL A 62 10.78 -7.31 17.82
C VAL A 62 9.81 -6.41 18.58
N PRO A 63 10.28 -5.36 19.27
CA PRO A 63 9.40 -4.47 20.00
C PRO A 63 8.48 -3.70 19.05
N GLU A 64 7.21 -3.57 19.40
CA GLU A 64 6.30 -2.66 18.72
C GLU A 64 6.64 -1.20 19.08
N ARG A 65 6.60 -0.30 18.08
CA ARG A 65 6.85 1.11 18.33
C ARG A 65 5.75 1.72 19.21
N ASN A 66 6.16 2.32 20.32
CA ASN A 66 5.29 2.97 21.32
C ASN A 66 4.37 1.98 22.07
N SER A 67 4.79 0.73 22.21
CA SER A 67 4.07 -0.32 22.93
C SER A 67 5.09 -1.21 23.65
N ARG A 68 4.67 -1.88 24.74
CA ARG A 68 5.49 -2.90 25.42
C ARG A 68 5.30 -4.29 24.79
N GLU A 69 4.46 -4.40 23.77
CA GLU A 69 4.17 -5.65 23.10
C GLU A 69 5.29 -6.05 22.13
N MET A 70 5.53 -7.35 22.06
CA MET A 70 6.53 -7.94 21.17
C MET A 70 5.83 -8.53 19.95
N LEU A 71 6.23 -8.07 18.76
CA LEU A 71 5.73 -8.54 17.48
C LEU A 71 6.57 -9.72 17.00
N ARG A 72 5.93 -10.65 16.30
CA ARG A 72 6.60 -11.82 15.73
C ARG A 72 7.07 -11.49 14.31
N GLN A 73 8.38 -11.60 14.07
CA GLN A 73 8.97 -11.41 12.75
C GLN A 73 9.60 -12.71 12.25
N TYR A 74 9.28 -13.06 11.01
CA TYR A 74 9.80 -14.22 10.28
C TYR A 74 10.79 -13.74 9.24
N ASN A 75 12.00 -14.27 9.25
CA ASN A 75 13.02 -13.91 8.27
C ASN A 75 13.21 -15.05 7.27
N TYR A 76 13.23 -14.70 5.99
CA TYR A 76 13.35 -15.61 4.86
C TYR A 76 14.47 -15.15 3.92
N ILE A 77 14.82 -16.02 3.00
CA ILE A 77 15.59 -15.68 1.80
C ILE A 77 14.70 -15.96 0.60
N ASN A 78 14.54 -15.00 -0.30
CA ASN A 78 13.74 -15.22 -1.50
C ASN A 78 14.53 -15.99 -2.58
N ASN A 79 13.86 -16.31 -3.70
CA ASN A 79 14.50 -17.02 -4.81
C ASN A 79 15.65 -16.26 -5.51
N GLN A 80 15.89 -15.00 -5.16
CA GLN A 80 17.01 -14.19 -5.65
C GLN A 80 18.14 -14.09 -4.62
N GLY A 81 18.08 -14.86 -3.52
CA GLY A 81 19.07 -14.80 -2.44
C GLY A 81 18.92 -13.58 -1.53
N LYS A 82 17.86 -12.78 -1.67
CA LYS A 82 17.67 -11.55 -0.88
C LYS A 82 16.97 -11.82 0.44
N PRO A 83 17.43 -11.24 1.57
CA PRO A 83 16.79 -11.40 2.86
C PRO A 83 15.49 -10.60 2.93
N ILE A 84 14.41 -11.27 3.32
CA ILE A 84 13.06 -10.69 3.44
C ILE A 84 12.54 -10.92 4.86
N SER A 85 11.98 -9.88 5.45
CA SER A 85 11.30 -9.93 6.73
C SER A 85 9.78 -9.86 6.51
N ILE A 86 9.03 -10.72 7.19
CA ILE A 86 7.57 -10.68 7.29
C ILE A 86 7.22 -10.60 8.78
N ARG A 87 6.65 -9.49 9.22
CA ARG A 87 6.26 -9.26 10.62
C ARG A 87 4.75 -9.28 10.76
N GLN A 88 4.26 -9.95 11.81
CA GLN A 88 2.86 -9.92 12.18
C GLN A 88 2.63 -8.76 13.13
N ASP A 89 1.87 -7.77 12.70
CA ASP A 89 1.61 -6.56 13.47
C ASP A 89 0.22 -6.64 14.10
N ASN A 90 0.08 -6.01 15.26
CA ASN A 90 -1.17 -5.99 16.01
C ASN A 90 -2.15 -5.00 15.37
N PRO A 91 -3.48 -5.25 15.48
CA PRO A 91 -4.47 -4.30 15.00
C PRO A 91 -4.35 -2.99 15.76
N ARG A 92 -4.48 -1.86 15.05
CA ARG A 92 -4.37 -0.53 15.63
C ARG A 92 -5.58 0.31 15.24
N LYS A 93 -6.20 0.93 16.24
CA LYS A 93 -7.26 1.90 16.05
C LYS A 93 -6.70 3.30 16.27
N TYR A 94 -7.01 4.22 15.37
CA TYR A 94 -6.60 5.62 15.44
C TYR A 94 -7.77 6.55 15.75
N GLY A 95 -9.01 6.03 15.79
CA GLY A 95 -10.16 6.74 16.35
C GLY A 95 -10.68 7.89 15.49
N HIS A 96 -10.31 7.95 14.20
CA HIS A 96 -10.91 8.93 13.29
C HIS A 96 -12.42 8.64 13.11
N PRO A 97 -13.27 9.68 12.98
CA PRO A 97 -14.74 9.52 12.91
C PRO A 97 -15.24 8.57 11.81
N GLN A 98 -14.43 8.34 10.78
CA GLN A 98 -14.74 7.46 9.64
C GLN A 98 -13.90 6.17 9.61
N GLY A 99 -13.16 5.86 10.70
CA GLY A 99 -12.24 4.72 10.75
C GLY A 99 -11.01 4.86 9.82
N HIS A 100 -10.77 6.05 9.27
CA HIS A 100 -9.61 6.32 8.43
C HIS A 100 -8.32 6.06 9.22
N GLY A 101 -7.47 5.21 8.65
CA GLY A 101 -6.19 4.83 9.25
C GLY A 101 -6.23 3.60 10.13
N ASP A 102 -7.41 3.10 10.53
CA ASP A 102 -7.51 1.87 11.33
C ASP A 102 -6.90 0.68 10.58
N GLN A 103 -6.10 -0.11 11.30
CA GLN A 103 -5.41 -1.27 10.75
C GLN A 103 -5.93 -2.52 11.44
N GLY A 104 -6.55 -3.41 10.66
CA GLY A 104 -6.88 -4.76 11.12
C GLY A 104 -5.62 -5.62 11.35
N PRO A 105 -5.78 -6.89 11.73
CA PRO A 105 -4.66 -7.83 11.76
C PRO A 105 -3.99 -7.89 10.38
N HIS A 106 -2.66 -7.81 10.33
CA HIS A 106 -1.96 -7.79 9.07
C HIS A 106 -0.52 -8.30 9.20
N PHE A 107 0.07 -8.62 8.04
CA PHE A 107 1.51 -8.75 7.94
C PHE A 107 2.11 -7.52 7.26
N ASN A 108 3.22 -7.05 7.81
CA ASN A 108 4.11 -6.10 7.15
C ASN A 108 5.30 -6.87 6.59
N ALA A 109 5.66 -6.62 5.33
CA ALA A 109 6.77 -7.31 4.70
C ALA A 109 7.62 -6.41 3.80
N GLY A 110 8.89 -6.77 3.68
CA GLY A 110 9.90 -6.00 2.96
C GLY A 110 11.30 -6.61 3.07
N PRO A 111 12.30 -6.00 2.40
CA PRO A 111 13.70 -6.33 2.62
C PRO A 111 14.06 -6.25 4.11
N THR A 112 14.86 -7.19 4.60
CA THR A 112 15.33 -7.16 5.98
C THR A 112 16.20 -5.93 6.22
N GLY A 113 15.98 -5.25 7.35
CA GLY A 113 16.72 -4.05 7.73
C GLY A 113 16.17 -2.74 7.16
N SER A 114 15.11 -2.80 6.34
CA SER A 114 14.41 -1.60 5.85
C SER A 114 12.99 -1.51 6.40
N LYS A 115 12.30 -0.41 6.07
CA LYS A 115 10.88 -0.26 6.36
C LYS A 115 10.08 -1.37 5.65
N LEU A 116 9.21 -2.05 6.40
CA LEU A 116 8.32 -3.08 5.87
C LEU A 116 7.08 -2.40 5.25
N GLU A 117 7.18 -2.00 3.99
CA GLU A 117 6.18 -1.15 3.32
C GLU A 117 4.94 -1.89 2.80
N LYS A 118 4.99 -3.21 2.67
CA LYS A 118 3.89 -3.97 2.09
C LYS A 118 3.02 -4.57 3.17
N HIS A 119 1.75 -4.19 3.13
CA HIS A 119 0.71 -4.62 4.06
C HIS A 119 -0.11 -5.76 3.44
N PHE A 120 -0.33 -6.82 4.20
CA PHE A 120 -1.16 -7.97 3.82
C PHE A 120 -2.18 -8.21 4.94
N ASN A 121 -3.35 -7.59 4.80
CA ASN A 121 -4.38 -7.59 5.83
C ASN A 121 -5.18 -8.89 5.83
N PHE A 122 -5.60 -9.34 7.00
CA PHE A 122 -6.48 -10.50 7.12
C PHE A 122 -7.52 -10.34 8.21
N ASP A 123 -8.63 -11.05 8.04
CA ASP A 123 -9.70 -11.06 9.03
C ASP A 123 -9.25 -11.80 10.28
N LYS A 124 -9.49 -11.20 11.45
CA LYS A 124 -9.10 -11.81 12.73
C LYS A 124 -9.79 -13.18 12.89
N PHE A 125 -11.07 -13.26 12.52
CA PHE A 125 -11.92 -14.45 12.39
C PHE A 125 -13.26 -14.00 11.75
N ASN A 126 -13.78 -14.71 10.75
CA ASN A 126 -15.13 -14.49 10.23
C ASN A 126 -16.15 -15.02 11.26
N LYS A 127 -16.82 -14.14 12.01
CA LYS A 127 -17.78 -14.53 13.07
C LYS A 127 -19.16 -14.99 12.55
N ASN A 128 -19.42 -15.00 11.24
CA ASN A 128 -20.78 -15.18 10.71
C ASN A 128 -20.91 -16.29 9.66
N LYS A 129 -20.51 -17.53 9.97
CA LYS A 129 -21.02 -18.74 9.29
C LYS A 129 -21.01 -19.94 10.26
N GLY A 130 -21.99 -19.96 11.14
CA GLY A 130 -22.43 -21.11 11.93
C GLY A 130 -23.95 -21.08 11.96
#